data_AF-A0A093Z8H7-F1
#
_entry.id   AF-A0A093Z8H7-F1
#
_cell.length_a   1.000
_cell.length_b   1.000
_cell.length_c   1.000
_cell.angle_alpha   90.00
_cell.angle_beta   90.00
_cell.angle_gamma   90.00
#
_symmetry.space_group_name_H-M   'P 1'
#
loop_
_entity.id
_entity.type
_entity.pdbx_description
1 polymer ?
#
loop_
_entity_poly.entity_id
_entity_poly.type
_entity_poly.pdbx_seq_one_letter_code
_entity_poly.pdbx_strand_id
1 'polypeptide(L)'
;MSFTSPVRIDSYLKAPATITLISKVNWRILMPKHGDLNLYHLPLLSTDQGEDVFAKLKKEYDASRSWLKKIVPFLVPVVFTAILSPVRIEDISGPLPLIVDIDEKHRSHVLTNALHTPNTLSHTTDFLTSYRRFVVIQEAPGSICQRDALLIKLELHKVSLLIFSTISLLVSIGLGIIAGMLRHNVDSGLGVLGAILGVVGIIEGLLIWKLKNEE
;
A
#
# COMPACT_ATOMS: atom_id res chain seq x y z
N MET A 1 -12.61 82.04 -1.30
CA MET A 1 -11.50 81.31 -0.64
C MET A 1 -12.08 80.01 -0.10
N SER A 2 -11.72 78.89 -0.72
CA SER A 2 -12.36 77.58 -0.52
C SER A 2 -11.62 76.77 0.55
N PHE A 3 -12.41 76.06 1.37
CA PHE A 3 -12.01 75.09 2.39
C PHE A 3 -11.19 73.93 1.81
N THR A 4 -10.34 73.31 2.63
CA THR A 4 -10.40 71.85 2.92
C THR A 4 -9.35 71.43 3.95
N SER A 5 -9.83 70.84 5.05
CA SER A 5 -9.04 70.06 6.02
C SER A 5 -8.50 68.77 5.37
N PRO A 6 -7.33 68.26 5.79
CA PRO A 6 -6.84 66.97 5.32
C PRO A 6 -7.61 65.82 6.00
N VAL A 7 -8.35 65.05 5.21
CA VAL A 7 -8.92 63.76 5.61
C VAL A 7 -7.78 62.74 5.67
N ARG A 8 -7.44 62.29 6.88
CA ARG A 8 -6.50 61.20 7.12
C ARG A 8 -7.22 59.89 6.76
N ILE A 9 -6.85 59.29 5.64
CA ILE A 9 -7.31 57.94 5.27
C ILE A 9 -6.34 56.95 5.90
N ASP A 10 -6.69 56.46 7.09
CA ASP A 10 -6.10 55.25 7.65
C ASP A 10 -6.61 54.05 6.83
N SER A 11 -5.94 53.77 5.71
CA SER A 11 -6.16 52.56 4.95
C SER A 11 -5.50 51.40 5.68
N TYR A 12 -6.34 50.59 6.32
CA TYR A 12 -6.06 49.25 6.82
C TYR A 12 -5.30 48.44 5.77
N LEU A 13 -3.98 48.33 5.93
CA LEU A 13 -3.15 47.30 5.31
C LEU A 13 -3.52 45.96 5.96
N LYS A 14 -4.63 45.39 5.51
CA LYS A 14 -4.93 43.97 5.70
C LYS A 14 -3.84 43.21 4.97
N ALA A 15 -3.03 42.47 5.73
CA ALA A 15 -1.99 41.60 5.19
C ALA A 15 -2.56 40.77 4.02
N PRO A 16 -1.86 40.67 2.87
CA PRO A 16 -2.35 39.85 1.78
C PRO A 16 -2.46 38.42 2.30
N ALA A 17 -3.68 37.88 2.28
CA ALA A 17 -3.89 36.46 2.48
C ALA A 17 -3.09 35.75 1.40
N THR A 18 -2.01 35.07 1.79
CA THR A 18 -1.26 34.18 0.90
C THR A 18 -2.23 33.10 0.46
N ILE A 19 -2.82 33.27 -0.73
CA ILE A 19 -3.62 32.24 -1.38
C ILE A 19 -2.61 31.16 -1.76
N THR A 20 -2.42 30.17 -0.88
CA THR A 20 -1.67 28.96 -1.20
C THR A 20 -2.42 28.26 -2.33
N LEU A 21 -1.87 28.33 -3.54
CA LEU A 21 -2.45 27.70 -4.70
C LEU A 21 -2.45 26.18 -4.47
N ILE A 22 -3.61 25.60 -4.19
CA ILE A 22 -3.75 24.15 -4.01
C ILE A 22 -3.51 23.49 -5.38
N SER A 23 -2.29 23.05 -5.63
CA SER A 23 -1.93 22.29 -6.83
C SER A 23 -2.25 20.80 -6.65
N LYS A 24 -2.73 20.16 -7.71
CA LYS A 24 -2.91 18.70 -7.77
C LYS A 24 -1.63 18.04 -8.23
N VAL A 25 -1.24 16.95 -7.58
CA VAL A 25 -0.04 16.18 -7.85
C VAL A 25 -0.43 14.71 -7.98
N ASN A 26 0.06 14.01 -9.00
CA ASN A 26 -0.20 12.59 -9.16
C ASN A 26 1.02 11.78 -8.74
N TRP A 27 0.83 10.72 -7.95
CA TRP A 27 1.87 9.75 -7.62
C TRP A 27 1.77 8.50 -8.49
N ARG A 28 2.92 7.99 -8.93
CA ARG A 28 3.04 6.69 -9.62
C ARG A 28 2.96 5.56 -8.60
N ILE A 29 1.98 4.68 -8.76
CA ILE A 29 1.80 3.52 -7.89
C ILE A 29 1.74 2.27 -8.74
N LEU A 30 2.45 1.24 -8.30
CA LEU A 30 2.37 -0.09 -8.86
C LEU A 30 1.56 -0.99 -7.94
N MET A 31 0.61 -1.71 -8.52
CA MET A 31 -0.12 -2.77 -7.83
C MET A 31 -0.10 -4.03 -8.69
N PRO A 32 0.22 -5.20 -8.12
CA PRO A 32 0.13 -6.46 -8.84
C PRO A 32 -1.33 -6.81 -9.11
N LYS A 33 -1.64 -7.21 -10.34
CA LYS A 33 -2.97 -7.66 -10.76
C LYS A 33 -2.81 -8.79 -11.77
N HIS A 34 -3.23 -10.00 -11.37
CA HIS A 34 -3.13 -11.23 -12.17
C HIS A 34 -1.72 -11.62 -12.63
N GLY A 35 -0.69 -11.30 -11.84
CA GLY A 35 0.72 -11.59 -12.18
C GLY A 35 1.45 -10.41 -12.83
N ASP A 36 0.72 -9.44 -13.38
CA ASP A 36 1.30 -8.26 -14.00
C ASP A 36 1.36 -7.07 -13.02
N LEU A 37 2.41 -6.27 -13.15
CA LEU A 37 2.59 -5.04 -12.39
C LEU A 37 1.93 -3.88 -13.13
N ASN A 38 0.81 -3.41 -12.57
CA ASN A 38 0.00 -2.37 -13.19
C ASN A 38 0.30 -1.02 -12.56
N LEU A 39 0.63 -0.04 -13.41
CA LEU A 39 0.84 1.35 -13.05
C LEU A 39 -0.50 2.09 -12.97
N TYR A 40 -0.65 2.85 -11.88
CA TYR A 40 -1.77 3.71 -11.55
C TYR A 40 -1.26 5.08 -11.13
N HIS A 41 -2.13 6.09 -11.27
CA HIS A 41 -1.90 7.42 -10.74
C HIS A 41 -2.83 7.69 -9.56
N LEU A 42 -2.26 8.02 -8.41
CA LEU A 42 -3.04 8.49 -7.25
C LEU A 42 -3.05 10.02 -7.22
N PRO A 43 -4.23 10.65 -7.34
CA PRO A 43 -4.34 12.09 -7.24
C PRO A 43 -4.23 12.55 -5.79
N LEU A 44 -3.27 13.43 -5.54
CA LEU A 44 -2.98 14.07 -4.26
C LEU A 44 -3.12 15.59 -4.39
N LEU A 45 -3.38 16.24 -3.28
CA LEU A 45 -3.35 17.69 -3.14
C LEU A 45 -2.00 18.08 -2.56
N SER A 46 -1.43 19.20 -2.99
CA SER A 46 -0.19 19.76 -2.41
C SER A 46 -0.27 20.04 -0.91
N THR A 47 -1.49 20.15 -0.36
CA THR A 47 -1.75 20.32 1.07
C THR A 47 -1.92 19.00 1.83
N ASP A 48 -1.98 17.86 1.13
CA ASP A 48 -2.12 16.55 1.77
C ASP A 48 -0.88 16.27 2.64
N GLN A 49 -1.12 15.94 3.91
CA GLN A 49 -0.06 15.48 4.79
C GLN A 49 0.23 13.99 4.55
N GLY A 50 1.32 13.48 5.13
CA GLY A 50 1.66 12.05 5.00
C GLY A 50 0.51 11.12 5.40
N GLU A 51 -0.21 11.46 6.47
CA GLU A 51 -1.41 10.72 6.89
C GLU A 51 -2.50 10.69 5.80
N ASP A 52 -2.83 11.84 5.20
CA ASP A 52 -3.84 11.95 4.15
C ASP A 52 -3.45 11.15 2.91
N VAL A 53 -2.18 11.22 2.51
CA VAL A 53 -1.63 10.48 1.36
C VAL A 53 -1.79 8.98 1.60
N PHE A 54 -1.40 8.49 2.79
CA PHE A 54 -1.47 7.07 3.11
C PHE A 54 -2.90 6.59 3.37
N ALA A 55 -3.80 7.46 3.85
CA ALA A 55 -5.22 7.16 3.93
C ALA A 55 -5.85 6.97 2.54
N LYS A 56 -5.55 7.86 1.58
CA LYS A 56 -5.97 7.73 0.18
C LYS A 56 -5.37 6.49 -0.48
N LEU A 57 -4.08 6.26 -0.26
CA LEU A 57 -3.35 5.10 -0.77
C LEU A 57 -3.98 3.79 -0.29
N LYS A 58 -4.25 3.69 1.02
CA LYS A 58 -4.90 2.55 1.64
C LYS A 58 -6.31 2.34 1.07
N LYS A 59 -7.08 3.41 0.90
CA LYS A 59 -8.41 3.34 0.30
C LYS A 59 -8.38 2.80 -1.13
N GLU A 60 -7.49 3.33 -1.97
CA GLU A 60 -7.35 2.91 -3.37
C GLU A 60 -6.94 1.43 -3.46
N TYR A 61 -6.00 1.04 -2.61
CA TYR A 61 -5.52 -0.32 -2.55
C TYR A 61 -6.54 -1.29 -1.92
N ASP A 62 -7.35 -0.86 -0.96
CA ASP A 62 -8.47 -1.66 -0.44
C ASP A 62 -9.59 -1.83 -1.49
N ALA A 63 -9.77 -0.87 -2.40
CA ALA A 63 -10.70 -0.96 -3.52
C ALA A 63 -10.21 -1.90 -4.63
N SER A 64 -8.90 -2.00 -4.86
CA SER A 64 -8.32 -2.88 -5.89
C SER A 64 -8.21 -4.36 -5.47
N ARG A 65 -8.61 -4.70 -4.25
CA ARG A 65 -8.28 -5.98 -3.60
C ARG A 65 -9.13 -7.18 -3.99
N SER A 66 -8.45 -8.33 -4.04
CA SER A 66 -9.04 -9.67 -4.09
C SER A 66 -9.57 -10.11 -2.71
N TRP A 67 -10.67 -10.87 -2.71
CA TRP A 67 -11.35 -11.44 -1.53
C TRP A 67 -10.43 -12.18 -0.55
N LEU A 68 -9.28 -12.68 -1.03
CA LEU A 68 -8.34 -13.50 -0.27
C LEU A 68 -7.82 -12.84 1.01
N LYS A 69 -7.60 -11.52 1.03
CA LYS A 69 -7.11 -10.86 2.24
C LYS A 69 -8.17 -10.77 3.36
N LYS A 70 -9.46 -10.90 3.02
CA LYS A 70 -10.51 -11.01 4.04
C LYS A 70 -10.47 -12.36 4.75
N ILE A 71 -9.91 -13.39 4.10
CA ILE A 71 -9.91 -14.77 4.61
C ILE A 71 -8.56 -15.14 5.22
N VAL A 72 -7.48 -14.53 4.77
CA VAL A 72 -6.13 -14.90 5.17
C VAL A 72 -5.52 -13.81 6.06
N PRO A 73 -5.56 -13.96 7.40
CA PRO A 73 -5.18 -12.90 8.34
C PRO A 73 -3.66 -12.61 8.35
N PHE A 74 -2.84 -13.48 7.75
CA PHE A 74 -1.38 -13.35 7.71
C PHE A 74 -0.86 -12.76 6.39
N LEU A 75 -1.74 -12.35 5.48
CA LEU A 75 -1.35 -11.55 4.30
C LEU A 75 -1.38 -10.06 4.65
N VAL A 76 -0.21 -9.43 4.67
CA VAL A 76 -0.06 -8.01 5.00
C VAL A 76 0.46 -7.22 3.80
N PRO A 77 -0.04 -6.00 3.57
CA PRO A 77 0.47 -5.17 2.50
C PRO A 77 1.80 -4.53 2.88
N VAL A 78 2.76 -4.56 1.97
CA VAL A 78 4.09 -4.02 2.15
C VAL A 78 4.37 -3.03 1.03
N VAL A 79 5.02 -1.92 1.40
CA VAL A 79 5.36 -0.85 0.47
C VAL A 79 6.83 -0.95 0.08
N PHE A 80 7.05 -0.92 -1.22
CA PHE A 80 8.36 -0.91 -1.85
C PHE A 80 8.54 0.39 -2.63
N THR A 81 9.76 0.90 -2.64
CA THR A 81 10.22 1.85 -3.65
C THR A 81 10.70 1.01 -4.84
N ALA A 82 10.10 1.20 -6.00
CA ALA A 82 10.42 0.45 -7.21
C ALA A 82 10.94 1.38 -8.29
N ILE A 83 11.95 0.93 -9.02
CA ILE A 83 12.56 1.65 -10.13
C ILE A 83 12.05 1.00 -11.42
N LEU A 84 11.23 1.73 -12.17
CA LEU A 84 10.69 1.32 -13.47
C LEU A 84 11.82 1.19 -14.49
N SER A 85 11.75 0.16 -15.33
CA SER A 85 12.65 0.02 -16.46
C SER A 85 12.57 1.24 -17.39
N PRO A 86 13.67 1.66 -18.04
CA PRO A 86 13.67 2.84 -18.88
C PRO A 86 12.70 2.68 -20.07
N VAL A 87 11.67 3.51 -20.11
CA VAL A 87 10.66 3.54 -21.18
C VAL A 87 10.45 4.98 -21.65
N ARG A 88 9.94 5.13 -22.87
CA ARG A 88 9.62 6.46 -23.41
C ARG A 88 8.42 7.04 -22.66
N ILE A 89 8.41 8.36 -22.53
CA ILE A 89 7.33 9.05 -21.81
C ILE A 89 5.98 8.86 -22.48
N GLU A 90 5.94 8.80 -23.81
CA GLU A 90 4.71 8.55 -24.55
C GLU A 90 4.05 7.23 -24.14
N ASP A 91 4.86 6.21 -23.90
CA ASP A 91 4.40 4.87 -23.54
C ASP A 91 3.82 4.84 -22.11
N ILE A 92 4.38 5.63 -21.19
CA ILE A 92 3.89 5.74 -19.81
C ILE A 92 2.72 6.72 -19.67
N SER A 93 2.62 7.70 -20.57
CA SER A 93 1.60 8.78 -20.51
C SER A 93 0.26 8.37 -21.13
N GLY A 94 0.16 7.11 -21.60
CA GLY A 94 -1.05 6.54 -22.17
C GLY A 94 -2.19 6.29 -21.16
N PRO A 95 -3.28 5.65 -21.60
CA PRO A 95 -4.40 5.30 -20.74
C PRO A 95 -3.98 4.28 -19.66
N LEU A 96 -4.33 4.56 -18.41
CA LEU A 96 -4.06 3.68 -17.27
C LEU A 96 -5.21 2.66 -17.09
N PRO A 97 -4.93 1.46 -16.54
CA PRO A 97 -3.64 0.97 -16.05
C PRO A 97 -2.69 0.48 -17.16
N LEU A 98 -1.39 0.65 -16.94
CA LEU A 98 -0.33 0.21 -17.85
C LEU A 98 0.51 -0.89 -17.21
N ILE A 99 0.81 -1.97 -17.95
CA ILE A 99 1.74 -3.00 -17.48
C ILE A 99 3.16 -2.47 -17.64
N VAL A 100 3.94 -2.52 -16.56
CA VAL A 100 5.31 -2.02 -16.54
C VAL A 100 6.26 -2.99 -15.87
N ASP A 101 7.48 -3.04 -16.38
CA ASP A 101 8.58 -3.78 -15.78
C ASP A 101 9.35 -2.93 -14.78
N ILE A 102 9.93 -3.59 -13.78
CA ILE A 102 10.71 -2.98 -12.71
C ILE A 102 12.13 -3.55 -12.78
N ASP A 103 13.12 -2.67 -12.79
CA ASP A 103 14.54 -3.06 -12.71
C ASP A 103 14.91 -3.46 -11.28
N GLU A 104 14.54 -2.61 -10.31
CA GLU A 104 14.92 -2.77 -8.91
C GLU A 104 13.77 -2.45 -7.96
N LYS A 105 13.69 -3.16 -6.84
CA LYS A 105 12.73 -2.87 -5.77
C LYS A 105 13.40 -2.92 -4.40
N HIS A 106 13.09 -1.91 -3.59
CA HIS A 106 13.62 -1.73 -2.24
C HIS A 106 12.47 -1.62 -1.24
N ARG A 107 12.45 -2.52 -0.26
CA ARG A 107 11.44 -2.48 0.81
C ARG A 107 11.61 -1.22 1.65
N SER A 108 10.53 -0.45 1.81
CA SER A 108 10.55 0.70 2.71
C SER A 108 9.82 0.39 3.99
N HIS A 109 10.56 0.19 5.08
CA HIS A 109 9.99 -0.05 6.41
C HIS A 109 9.15 1.13 6.89
N VAL A 110 9.59 2.37 6.61
CA VAL A 110 8.89 3.60 7.00
C VAL A 110 7.54 3.71 6.28
N LEU A 111 7.51 3.54 4.95
CA LEU A 111 6.27 3.62 4.17
C LEU A 111 5.35 2.42 4.44
N THR A 112 5.94 1.25 4.70
CA THR A 112 5.16 0.07 5.12
C THR A 112 4.48 0.33 6.46
N ASN A 113 5.19 0.90 7.43
CA ASN A 113 4.61 1.24 8.73
C ASN A 113 3.51 2.31 8.59
N ALA A 114 3.76 3.34 7.77
CA ALA A 114 2.79 4.38 7.47
C ALA A 114 1.49 3.83 6.83
N LEU A 115 1.57 2.78 6.01
CA LEU A 115 0.40 2.14 5.43
C LEU A 115 -0.48 1.42 6.47
N HIS A 116 0.12 0.90 7.53
CA HIS A 116 -0.60 0.25 8.62
C HIS A 116 -1.07 1.25 9.68
N THR A 117 -0.22 2.22 10.00
CA THR A 117 -0.44 3.23 11.04
C THR A 117 -0.05 4.61 10.48
N PRO A 118 -0.99 5.30 9.82
CA PRO A 118 -0.74 6.59 9.15
C PRO A 118 -0.16 7.67 10.09
N ASN A 119 -0.56 7.65 11.36
CA ASN A 119 -0.15 8.59 12.41
C ASN A 119 1.35 8.50 12.75
N THR A 120 2.09 7.53 12.19
CA THR A 120 3.54 7.41 12.39
C THR A 120 4.34 8.31 11.46
N LEU A 121 3.72 8.90 10.43
CA LEU A 121 4.37 9.88 9.58
C LEU A 121 4.38 11.25 10.24
N SER A 122 5.48 11.98 10.07
CA SER A 122 5.57 13.36 10.51
C SER A 122 4.46 14.19 9.85
N HIS A 123 3.76 15.00 10.64
CA HIS A 123 2.75 15.98 10.20
C HIS A 123 3.34 17.16 9.41
N THR A 124 4.44 16.94 8.72
CA THR A 124 5.15 17.97 7.98
C THR A 124 4.46 18.18 6.65
N THR A 125 4.16 19.44 6.32
CA THR A 125 3.62 19.86 5.02
C THR A 125 4.57 19.55 3.85
N ASP A 126 5.85 19.30 4.16
CA ASP A 126 6.92 18.94 3.21
C ASP A 126 7.00 17.42 2.92
N PHE A 127 5.96 16.66 3.26
CA PHE A 127 5.93 15.23 2.96
C PHE A 127 6.01 14.98 1.44
N LEU A 128 5.21 15.70 0.65
CA LEU A 128 5.19 15.54 -0.81
C LEU A 128 6.50 15.98 -1.47
N THR A 129 7.19 16.97 -0.91
CA THR A 129 8.50 17.41 -1.42
C THR A 129 9.57 16.36 -1.10
N SER A 130 9.52 15.75 0.09
CA SER A 130 10.42 14.65 0.49
C SER A 130 10.28 13.40 -0.39
N TYR A 131 9.10 13.17 -0.96
CA TYR A 131 8.79 12.03 -1.82
C TYR A 131 8.52 12.41 -3.27
N ARG A 132 9.07 13.55 -3.74
CA ARG A 132 8.86 14.08 -5.10
C ARG A 132 9.26 13.10 -6.20
N ARG A 133 10.14 12.14 -5.93
CA ARG A 133 10.56 11.09 -6.88
C ARG A 133 9.40 10.25 -7.45
N PHE A 134 8.31 10.10 -6.69
CA PHE A 134 7.12 9.36 -7.14
C PHE A 134 6.14 10.21 -7.96
N VAL A 135 6.37 11.52 -8.06
CA VAL A 135 5.47 12.45 -8.72
C VAL A 135 5.55 12.30 -10.24
N VAL A 136 4.38 12.28 -10.88
CA VAL A 136 4.24 12.38 -12.34
C VAL A 136 4.56 13.81 -12.76
N ILE A 137 5.64 13.98 -13.53
CA ILE A 137 6.08 15.26 -14.08
C ILE A 137 5.85 15.22 -15.58
N GLN A 138 5.31 16.30 -16.15
CA GLN A 138 5.23 16.47 -17.61
C GLN A 138 6.61 16.77 -18.15
N GLU A 139 7.05 15.97 -19.10
CA GLU A 139 8.36 16.08 -19.71
C GLU A 139 8.29 16.10 -21.23
N ALA A 140 9.40 16.49 -21.85
CA ALA A 140 9.46 16.64 -23.29
C ALA A 140 9.26 15.28 -23.98
N PRO A 141 8.50 15.24 -25.09
CA PRO A 141 8.39 14.04 -25.90
C PRO A 141 9.76 13.52 -26.34
N GLY A 142 9.95 12.21 -26.30
CA GLY A 142 11.15 11.50 -26.75
C GLY A 142 12.22 11.28 -25.68
N SER A 143 12.08 11.81 -24.45
CA SER A 143 13.04 11.47 -23.39
C SER A 143 12.76 10.09 -22.80
N ILE A 144 13.85 9.32 -22.67
CA ILE A 144 13.88 8.02 -22.00
C ILE A 144 14.48 8.27 -20.62
N CYS A 145 13.70 8.05 -19.57
CA CYS A 145 14.16 8.25 -18.20
C CYS A 145 13.64 7.13 -17.30
N GLN A 146 14.54 6.62 -16.46
CA GLN A 146 14.20 5.71 -15.38
C GLN A 146 13.36 6.44 -14.32
N ARG A 147 12.39 5.76 -13.70
CA ARG A 147 11.45 6.39 -12.76
C ARG A 147 11.19 5.59 -11.52
N ASP A 148 11.01 6.31 -10.43
CA ASP A 148 10.55 5.72 -9.19
C ASP A 148 9.02 5.67 -9.16
N ALA A 149 8.51 4.52 -8.71
CA ALA A 149 7.12 4.30 -8.40
C ALA A 149 6.99 3.63 -7.04
N LEU A 150 5.83 3.81 -6.42
CA LEU A 150 5.52 3.20 -5.13
C LEU A 150 4.80 1.86 -5.39
N LEU A 151 5.48 0.75 -5.11
CA LEU A 151 4.90 -0.58 -5.29
C LEU A 151 4.24 -1.04 -3.99
N ILE A 152 2.97 -1.44 -4.08
CA ILE A 152 2.24 -2.07 -2.98
C ILE A 152 2.00 -3.52 -3.32
N LYS A 153 2.57 -4.43 -2.52
CA LYS A 153 2.43 -5.86 -2.70
C LYS A 153 1.97 -6.55 -1.41
N LEU A 154 1.29 -7.69 -1.52
CA LEU A 154 1.04 -8.56 -0.37
C LEU A 154 2.27 -9.41 -0.06
N GLU A 155 2.69 -9.42 1.19
CA GLU A 155 3.67 -10.37 1.70
C GLU A 155 3.07 -11.21 2.81
N LEU A 156 3.65 -12.40 2.99
CA LEU A 156 3.28 -13.30 4.06
C LEU A 156 3.99 -12.88 5.35
N HIS A 157 3.22 -12.50 6.37
CA HIS A 157 3.78 -12.14 7.66
C HIS A 157 4.20 -13.41 8.41
N LYS A 158 5.50 -13.73 8.38
CA LYS A 158 6.08 -14.98 8.92
C LYS A 158 5.66 -15.24 10.37
N VAL A 159 5.66 -14.21 11.21
CA VAL A 159 5.27 -14.33 12.62
C VAL A 159 3.78 -14.63 12.75
N SER A 160 2.92 -13.99 11.95
CA SER A 160 1.48 -14.26 12.00
C SER A 160 1.15 -15.66 11.47
N LEU A 161 1.86 -16.12 10.43
CA LEU A 161 1.75 -17.50 9.96
C LEU A 161 2.13 -18.48 11.07
N LEU A 162 3.27 -18.26 11.73
CA LEU A 162 3.75 -19.13 12.81
C LEU A 162 2.74 -19.18 13.97
N ILE A 163 2.21 -18.03 14.41
CA ILE A 163 1.20 -17.96 15.46
C ILE A 163 -0.06 -18.72 15.03
N PHE A 164 -0.55 -18.49 13.81
CA PHE A 164 -1.72 -19.17 13.28
C PHE A 164 -1.52 -20.70 13.26
N SER A 165 -0.40 -21.15 12.70
CA SER A 165 -0.03 -22.57 12.63
C SER A 165 0.06 -23.21 14.03
N THR A 166 0.63 -22.47 15.00
CA THR A 166 0.72 -22.93 16.39
C THR A 166 -0.66 -23.06 17.05
N ILE A 167 -1.54 -22.07 16.86
CA ILE A 167 -2.92 -22.12 17.38
C ILE A 167 -3.69 -23.27 16.74
N SER A 168 -3.59 -23.44 15.41
CA SER A 168 -4.22 -24.55 14.70
C SER A 168 -3.73 -25.90 15.20
N LEU A 169 -2.45 -26.06 15.53
CA LEU A 169 -1.90 -27.27 16.14
C LEU A 169 -2.52 -27.53 17.52
N LEU A 170 -2.58 -26.53 18.40
CA LEU A 170 -3.17 -26.67 19.72
C LEU A 170 -4.66 -27.05 19.67
N VAL A 171 -5.42 -26.41 18.77
CA VAL A 171 -6.84 -26.72 18.54
C VAL A 171 -7.00 -28.15 18.00
N SER A 172 -6.14 -28.55 17.06
CA SER A 172 -6.13 -29.90 16.48
C SER A 172 -5.88 -30.98 17.54
N ILE A 173 -4.94 -30.73 18.46
CA ILE A 173 -4.67 -31.61 19.61
C ILE A 173 -5.92 -31.73 20.50
N GLY A 174 -6.54 -30.60 20.86
CA GLY A 174 -7.75 -30.59 21.68
C GLY A 174 -8.90 -31.39 21.04
N LEU A 175 -9.18 -31.15 19.76
CA LEU A 175 -10.21 -31.87 19.02
C LEU A 175 -9.89 -33.36 18.85
N GLY A 176 -8.63 -33.71 18.60
CA GLY A 176 -8.18 -35.09 18.53
C GLY A 176 -8.37 -35.85 19.84
N ILE A 177 -8.07 -35.22 20.98
CA ILE A 177 -8.30 -35.79 22.32
C ILE A 177 -9.79 -36.03 22.55
N ILE A 178 -10.63 -35.02 22.27
CA ILE A 178 -12.08 -35.13 22.45
C ILE A 178 -12.65 -36.25 21.57
N ALA A 179 -12.23 -36.33 20.30
CA ALA A 179 -12.68 -37.37 19.38
C ALA A 179 -12.23 -38.77 19.82
N GLY A 180 -10.99 -38.90 20.32
CA GLY A 180 -10.46 -40.16 20.84
C GLY A 180 -11.19 -40.63 22.09
N MET A 181 -11.53 -39.70 23.00
CA MET A 181 -12.33 -40.00 24.18
C MET A 181 -13.75 -40.44 23.83
N LEU A 182 -14.43 -39.73 22.92
CA LEU A 182 -15.80 -40.05 22.50
C LEU A 182 -15.92 -41.41 21.83
N ARG A 183 -14.87 -41.86 21.11
CA ARG A 183 -14.86 -43.15 20.41
C ARG A 183 -14.11 -44.26 21.16
N HIS A 184 -13.54 -43.96 22.33
CA HIS A 184 -12.63 -44.84 23.07
C HIS A 184 -11.53 -45.46 22.18
N ASN A 185 -11.09 -44.73 21.15
CA ASN A 185 -10.12 -45.22 20.16
C ASN A 185 -9.13 -44.11 19.80
N VAL A 186 -7.85 -44.38 20.05
CA VAL A 186 -6.72 -43.49 19.78
C VAL A 186 -6.57 -43.22 18.28
N ASP A 187 -6.85 -44.21 17.43
CA ASP A 187 -6.72 -44.09 15.97
C ASP A 187 -7.67 -43.03 15.40
N SER A 188 -8.87 -42.91 15.98
CA SER A 188 -9.83 -41.87 15.59
C SER A 188 -9.35 -40.47 15.98
N GLY A 189 -8.72 -40.32 17.14
CA GLY A 189 -8.15 -39.03 17.58
C GLY A 189 -6.98 -38.59 16.72
N LEU A 190 -6.06 -39.52 16.41
CA LEU A 190 -4.93 -39.27 15.50
C LEU A 190 -5.41 -38.94 14.07
N GLY A 191 -6.46 -39.63 13.60
CA GLY A 191 -7.06 -39.35 12.29
C GLY A 191 -7.60 -37.92 12.18
N VAL A 192 -8.32 -37.44 13.20
CA VAL A 192 -8.84 -36.06 13.24
C VAL A 192 -7.69 -35.05 13.29
N LEU A 193 -6.68 -35.31 14.12
CA LEU A 193 -5.51 -34.44 14.22
C LEU A 193 -4.77 -34.31 12.88
N GLY A 194 -4.51 -35.45 12.23
CA GLY A 194 -3.85 -35.49 10.93
C GLY A 194 -4.66 -34.80 9.83
N ALA A 195 -5.99 -34.96 9.84
CA ALA A 195 -6.87 -34.32 8.87
C ALA A 195 -6.82 -32.79 8.97
N ILE A 196 -6.90 -32.24 10.19
CA ILE A 196 -6.85 -30.79 10.41
C ILE A 196 -5.49 -30.22 9.98
N LEU A 197 -4.39 -30.86 10.41
CA LEU A 197 -3.04 -30.42 10.04
C LEU A 197 -2.80 -30.53 8.53
N GLY A 198 -3.32 -31.57 7.87
CA GLY A 198 -3.25 -31.72 6.42
C GLY A 198 -3.95 -30.58 5.69
N VAL A 199 -5.17 -30.23 6.10
CA VAL A 199 -5.92 -29.10 5.51
C VAL A 199 -5.17 -27.79 5.70
N VAL A 200 -4.67 -27.51 6.91
CA VAL A 200 -3.88 -26.30 7.19
C VAL A 200 -2.63 -26.25 6.31
N GLY A 201 -1.87 -27.34 6.21
CA GLY A 201 -0.67 -27.41 5.39
C GLY A 201 -0.94 -27.19 3.89
N ILE A 202 -2.04 -27.72 3.36
CA ILE A 202 -2.45 -27.47 1.97
C ILE A 202 -2.76 -25.99 1.75
N ILE A 203 -3.50 -25.36 2.67
CA ILE A 203 -3.84 -23.94 2.59
C ILE A 203 -2.57 -23.08 2.64
N GLU A 204 -1.66 -23.34 3.59
CA GLU A 204 -0.39 -22.63 3.70
C GLU A 204 0.46 -22.80 2.43
N GLY A 205 0.56 -24.02 1.90
CA GLY A 205 1.30 -24.31 0.67
C GLY A 205 0.74 -23.58 -0.55
N LEU A 206 -0.58 -23.59 -0.73
CA LEU A 206 -1.25 -22.87 -1.81
C LEU A 206 -1.04 -21.36 -1.71
N LEU A 207 -1.05 -20.80 -0.50
CA LEU A 207 -0.83 -19.37 -0.28
C LEU A 207 0.61 -18.95 -0.59
N ILE A 208 1.59 -19.75 -0.17
CA ILE A 208 3.00 -19.52 -0.49
C ILE A 208 3.22 -19.62 -2.01
N TRP A 209 2.65 -20.65 -2.65
CA TRP A 209 2.75 -20.83 -4.10
C TRP A 209 2.12 -19.65 -4.86
N LYS A 210 0.92 -19.24 -4.45
CA LYS A 210 0.21 -18.12 -5.08
C LYS A 210 1.01 -16.81 -4.93
N LEU A 211 1.51 -16.51 -3.74
CA LEU A 211 2.31 -15.32 -3.52
C LEU A 211 3.58 -15.30 -4.36
N LYS A 212 4.22 -16.48 -4.53
CA LYS A 212 5.40 -16.61 -5.38
C LYS A 212 5.10 -16.30 -6.86
N ASN A 213 3.91 -16.66 -7.33
CA ASN A 213 3.49 -16.37 -8.70
C ASN A 213 2.95 -14.95 -8.90
N GLU A 214 2.75 -14.19 -7.81
CA GLU A 214 2.45 -12.76 -7.84
C GLU A 214 3.74 -11.91 -7.62
N GLU A 215 4.94 -12.52 -7.62
CA GLU A 215 6.24 -11.82 -7.67
C GLU A 215 6.76 -11.63 -9.09
#